data_AF-A0A7C5YX09-F1
#
_entry.id   AF-A0A7C5YX09-F1
#
_cell.length_a   1.000
_cell.length_b   1.000
_cell.length_c   1.000
_cell.angle_alpha   90.00
_cell.angle_beta   90.00
_cell.angle_gamma   90.00
#
_symmetry.space_group_name_H-M   'P 1'
#
loop_
_entity.id
_entity.type
_entity.pdbx_description
1 polymer ?
#
loop_
_entity_poly.entity_id
_entity_poly.type
_entity_poly.pdbx_seq_one_letter_code
_entity_poly.pdbx_strand_id
1 'polypeptide(L)'
;MSTQKTQKHHRVAWSLVAFLLLALLALPRLSLAGVPRQGEMRRPRSEGVSAVITVNTLADENDGSCSDGDCSLRDAIQVAGGGDTITFSVSGTIALTLGQLVMDKNLAISGPGASHLILSGNN
;
A
#
# COMPACT_ATOMS: atom_id res chain seq x y z
N MET A 1 -33.71 39.14 -24.19
CA MET A 1 -33.26 37.90 -23.52
C MET A 1 -32.54 37.04 -24.58
N SER A 2 -31.29 37.32 -24.99
CA SER A 2 -29.99 37.04 -24.34
C SER A 2 -29.95 35.66 -23.67
N THR A 3 -29.06 34.71 -23.96
CA THR A 3 -27.92 34.55 -24.88
C THR A 3 -27.59 33.04 -24.87
N GLN A 4 -27.50 32.37 -26.03
CA GLN A 4 -27.05 30.97 -26.09
C GLN A 4 -25.52 30.94 -26.25
N LYS A 5 -24.86 30.33 -25.26
CA LYS A 5 -23.40 30.25 -25.09
C LYS A 5 -22.77 29.28 -26.09
N THR A 6 -22.14 29.87 -27.10
CA THR A 6 -20.87 29.48 -27.74
C THR A 6 -20.57 27.99 -27.96
N GLN A 7 -20.86 27.55 -29.19
CA GLN A 7 -20.21 26.46 -29.91
C GLN A 7 -18.69 26.67 -29.97
N LYS A 8 -17.91 25.79 -29.35
CA LYS A 8 -16.44 25.74 -29.51
C LYS A 8 -16.12 24.70 -30.61
N HIS A 9 -15.96 25.23 -31.82
CA HIS A 9 -15.26 24.68 -32.98
C HIS A 9 -14.74 23.23 -32.87
N HIS A 10 -15.55 22.27 -33.33
CA HIS A 10 -15.13 20.91 -33.69
C HIS A 10 -15.26 20.70 -35.20
N ARG A 11 -14.40 21.34 -36.00
CA ARG A 11 -14.20 21.10 -37.44
C ARG A 11 -12.79 21.62 -37.73
N VAL A 12 -11.85 20.96 -38.42
CA VAL A 12 -11.96 20.29 -39.71
C VAL A 12 -10.71 19.41 -39.89
N ALA A 13 -10.90 18.18 -40.38
CA ALA A 13 -10.00 17.35 -41.18
C ALA A 13 -8.49 17.37 -40.93
N TRP A 14 -7.96 16.27 -40.39
CA TRP A 14 -6.69 15.65 -40.84
C TRP A 14 -6.81 14.14 -40.68
N SER A 15 -7.53 13.50 -41.61
CA SER A 15 -7.46 12.06 -41.79
C SER A 15 -7.48 11.78 -43.29
N LEU A 16 -6.30 11.93 -43.89
CA LEU A 16 -6.00 11.44 -45.23
C LEU A 16 -4.91 10.38 -45.08
N VAL A 17 -5.33 9.12 -44.94
CA VAL A 17 -4.93 8.02 -45.83
C VAL A 17 -3.48 8.15 -46.34
N ALA A 18 -2.51 7.54 -45.66
CA ALA A 18 -2.01 6.22 -46.06
C ALA A 18 -1.66 6.11 -47.57
N PHE A 19 -0.48 6.59 -47.97
CA PHE A 19 0.27 6.12 -49.15
C PHE A 19 1.77 6.41 -48.88
N LEU A 20 2.53 5.45 -48.34
CA LEU A 20 3.28 4.45 -49.12
C LEU A 20 4.32 5.09 -50.05
N LEU A 21 5.52 5.40 -49.57
CA LEU A 21 6.71 5.44 -50.44
C LEU A 21 8.03 5.29 -49.66
N LEU A 22 8.62 4.09 -49.77
CA LEU A 22 10.04 3.87 -50.10
C LEU A 22 11.13 4.38 -49.13
N ALA A 23 11.68 3.48 -48.30
CA ALA A 23 13.12 3.46 -47.98
C ALA A 23 13.54 2.15 -47.27
N LEU A 24 13.53 1.04 -48.01
CA LEU A 24 14.33 -0.14 -47.66
C LEU A 24 15.78 0.16 -48.07
N LEU A 25 16.61 0.66 -47.15
CA LEU A 25 18.06 0.76 -47.36
C LEU A 25 18.81 0.40 -46.07
N ALA A 26 19.25 -0.85 -46.03
CA ALA A 26 20.52 -1.31 -45.46
C ALA A 26 20.97 -0.73 -44.10
N LEU A 27 20.60 -1.42 -43.01
CA LEU A 27 21.46 -1.44 -41.83
C LEU A 27 22.24 -2.77 -41.82
N PRO A 28 23.57 -2.74 -42.06
CA PRO A 28 24.41 -3.93 -41.94
C PRO A 28 24.41 -4.43 -40.49
N ARG A 29 24.25 -5.75 -40.34
CA ARG A 29 24.29 -6.48 -39.07
C ARG A 29 25.70 -6.44 -38.50
N LEU A 30 25.99 -5.48 -37.62
CA LEU A 30 27.26 -5.47 -36.90
C LEU A 30 27.10 -6.32 -35.63
N SER A 31 27.67 -7.53 -35.71
CA SER A 31 27.90 -8.42 -34.59
C SER A 31 29.16 -8.00 -33.81
N LEU A 32 29.31 -8.53 -32.60
CA LEU A 32 30.55 -8.68 -31.82
C LEU A 32 30.79 -7.72 -30.63
N ALA A 33 30.20 -8.06 -29.49
CA ALA A 33 30.95 -8.24 -28.23
C ALA A 33 30.02 -8.86 -27.18
N GLY A 34 30.48 -9.93 -26.54
CA GLY A 34 29.75 -10.57 -25.45
C GLY A 34 29.41 -9.58 -24.36
N VAL A 35 28.13 -9.38 -24.11
CA VAL A 35 27.67 -8.77 -22.87
C VAL A 35 28.13 -9.72 -21.75
N PRO A 36 28.98 -9.29 -20.81
CA PRO A 36 29.31 -10.12 -19.67
C PRO A 36 28.01 -10.49 -18.99
N ARG A 37 27.82 -11.79 -18.76
CA ARG A 37 26.89 -12.30 -17.76
C ARG A 37 27.34 -11.75 -16.41
N GLN A 38 26.94 -10.53 -16.10
CA GLN A 38 26.84 -10.04 -14.72
C GLN A 38 25.65 -10.84 -14.15
N GLY A 39 25.83 -11.96 -13.45
CA GLY A 39 26.96 -12.19 -12.57
C GLY A 39 26.98 -11.12 -11.48
N GLU A 40 25.80 -10.71 -11.01
CA GLU A 40 25.51 -10.39 -9.61
C GLU A 40 24.01 -10.02 -9.54
N MET A 41 23.13 -11.03 -9.52
CA MET A 41 21.77 -10.80 -9.03
C MET A 41 21.90 -10.58 -7.52
N ARG A 42 22.36 -9.39 -7.12
CA ARG A 42 21.97 -8.84 -5.82
C ARG A 42 20.48 -8.64 -5.94
N ARG A 43 19.73 -9.71 -5.66
CA ARG A 43 18.39 -9.56 -5.12
C ARG A 43 18.60 -8.51 -4.04
N PRO A 44 18.00 -7.30 -4.14
CA PRO A 44 17.94 -6.48 -2.96
C PRO A 44 17.44 -7.45 -1.90
N ARG A 45 18.20 -7.60 -0.81
CA ARG A 45 17.53 -8.05 0.40
C ARG A 45 16.39 -7.06 0.47
N SER A 46 15.17 -7.54 0.23
CA SER A 46 13.99 -6.78 0.63
C SER A 46 14.21 -6.74 2.13
N GLU A 47 14.93 -5.71 2.59
CA GLU A 47 14.93 -5.32 3.98
C GLU A 47 13.45 -5.16 4.23
N GLY A 48 12.90 -6.11 4.98
CA GLY A 48 11.47 -6.14 5.26
C GLY A 48 11.18 -4.79 5.88
N VAL A 49 10.52 -3.92 5.12
CA VAL A 49 10.09 -2.64 5.62
C VAL A 49 9.03 -3.00 6.65
N SER A 50 9.40 -2.95 7.92
CA SER A 50 8.43 -3.06 9.01
C SER A 50 7.56 -1.82 8.94
N ALA A 51 6.27 -2.01 8.71
CA ALA A 51 5.31 -0.93 8.89
C ALA A 51 5.10 -0.65 10.38
N VAL A 52 4.62 0.56 10.69
CA VAL A 52 4.11 0.92 12.01
C VAL A 52 2.62 1.16 11.86
N ILE A 53 1.82 0.42 12.62
CA ILE A 53 0.36 0.56 12.68
C ILE A 53 0.01 1.14 14.07
N THR A 54 -0.87 2.13 14.10
CA THR A 54 -1.24 2.82 15.34
C THR A 54 -2.67 2.48 15.71
N VAL A 55 -2.84 1.81 16.85
CA VAL A 55 -4.13 1.61 17.50
C VAL A 55 -4.58 2.95 18.10
N ASN A 56 -5.73 3.43 17.66
CA ASN A 56 -6.22 4.78 17.99
C ASN A 56 -7.62 4.80 18.64
N THR A 57 -8.19 3.62 18.91
CA THR A 57 -9.45 3.43 19.62
C THR A 57 -9.28 2.46 20.78
N LEU A 58 -10.16 2.58 21.79
CA LEU A 58 -10.25 1.65 22.91
C LEU A 58 -11.30 0.55 22.66
N ALA A 59 -12.07 0.67 21.58
CA ALA A 59 -13.07 -0.31 21.21
C ALA A 59 -12.42 -1.64 20.81
N ASP A 60 -13.13 -2.72 21.11
CA ASP A 60 -12.79 -4.07 20.64
C ASP A 60 -13.71 -4.43 19.48
N GLU A 61 -13.31 -4.07 18.27
CA GLU A 61 -14.03 -4.35 17.03
C GLU A 61 -13.17 -5.19 16.06
N ASN A 62 -13.75 -5.58 14.92
CA ASN A 62 -13.09 -6.42 13.93
C ASN A 62 -13.77 -6.21 12.56
N ASP A 63 -13.69 -5.01 12.03
CA ASP A 63 -14.17 -4.67 10.68
C ASP A 63 -13.09 -4.90 9.60
N GLY A 64 -11.85 -5.12 10.03
CA GLY A 64 -10.71 -5.44 9.17
C GLY A 64 -10.08 -4.24 8.51
N SER A 65 -10.29 -3.04 9.05
CA SER A 65 -9.73 -1.80 8.51
C SER A 65 -9.12 -0.92 9.61
N CYS A 66 -8.12 -0.14 9.19
CA CYS A 66 -7.52 0.94 9.99
C CYS A 66 -7.58 2.28 9.24
N SER A 67 -8.40 2.37 8.19
CA SER A 67 -8.48 3.51 7.25
C SER A 67 -9.86 4.16 7.18
N ASP A 68 -10.80 3.69 7.98
CA ASP A 68 -12.22 4.07 8.01
C ASP A 68 -12.61 4.97 9.18
N GLY A 69 -11.66 5.31 10.05
CA GLY A 69 -11.81 6.34 11.07
C GLY A 69 -11.13 5.98 12.38
N ASP A 70 -11.06 4.70 12.66
CA ASP A 70 -10.42 4.08 13.80
C ASP A 70 -9.62 2.84 13.37
N CYS A 71 -8.90 2.27 14.33
CA CYS A 71 -8.06 1.10 14.18
C CYS A 71 -7.96 0.46 15.56
N SER A 72 -8.75 -0.59 15.78
CA SER A 72 -8.70 -1.35 17.04
C SER A 72 -7.44 -2.22 17.11
N LEU A 73 -7.18 -2.80 18.28
CA LEU A 73 -6.08 -3.76 18.41
C LEU A 73 -6.26 -4.97 17.48
N ARG A 74 -7.49 -5.44 17.26
CA ARG A 74 -7.75 -6.60 16.38
C ARG A 74 -7.54 -6.24 14.92
N ASP A 75 -8.04 -5.09 14.48
CA ASP A 75 -7.86 -4.64 13.11
C ASP A 75 -6.37 -4.40 12.83
N ALA A 76 -5.64 -3.82 13.78
CA ALA A 76 -4.19 -3.66 13.68
C ALA A 76 -3.47 -5.00 13.51
N ILE A 77 -3.83 -6.04 14.27
CA ILE A 77 -3.24 -7.39 14.14
C ILE A 77 -3.59 -8.02 12.77
N GLN A 78 -4.82 -7.83 12.31
CA GLN A 78 -5.28 -8.37 11.04
C GLN A 78 -4.56 -7.72 9.86
N VAL A 79 -4.46 -6.39 9.86
CA VAL A 79 -3.81 -5.58 8.81
C VAL A 79 -2.29 -5.73 8.82
N ALA A 80 -1.67 -5.94 10.00
CA ALA A 80 -0.23 -6.08 10.11
C ALA A 80 0.33 -7.25 9.30
N GLY A 81 1.44 -7.00 8.60
CA GLY A 81 2.31 -8.00 8.02
C GLY A 81 3.27 -8.60 9.05
N GLY A 82 3.90 -9.73 8.69
CA GLY A 82 4.94 -10.33 9.53
C GLY A 82 6.18 -9.44 9.61
N GLY A 83 6.58 -9.07 10.82
CA GLY A 83 7.69 -8.17 11.12
C GLY A 83 7.26 -6.74 11.48
N ASP A 84 5.97 -6.41 11.36
CA ASP A 84 5.46 -5.07 11.63
C ASP A 84 5.39 -4.73 13.12
N THR A 85 5.29 -3.43 13.40
CA THR A 85 5.15 -2.89 14.75
C THR A 85 3.77 -2.28 14.95
N ILE A 86 3.08 -2.70 16.00
CA ILE A 86 1.84 -2.10 16.49
C ILE A 86 2.18 -1.16 17.65
N THR A 87 1.74 0.09 17.55
CA THR A 87 1.86 1.14 18.58
C THR A 87 0.48 1.65 18.96
N PHE A 88 0.40 2.51 19.97
CA PHE A 88 -0.87 3.01 20.49
C PHE A 88 -0.81 4.53 20.66
N SER A 89 -1.87 5.22 20.23
CA SER A 89 -2.10 6.65 20.52
C SER A 89 -3.19 6.88 21.56
N VAL A 90 -3.74 5.80 22.13
CA VAL A 90 -4.78 5.82 23.17
C VAL A 90 -4.21 5.50 24.55
N SER A 91 -4.94 5.91 25.57
CA SER A 91 -4.71 5.55 26.96
C SER A 91 -6.01 5.10 27.61
N GLY A 92 -5.94 4.16 28.54
CA GLY A 92 -7.11 3.57 29.19
C GLY A 92 -7.07 2.04 29.20
N THR A 93 -8.25 1.41 29.22
CA THR A 93 -8.40 -0.05 29.18
C THR A 93 -9.06 -0.46 27.87
N ILE A 94 -8.41 -1.35 27.12
CA ILE A 94 -9.04 -2.08 26.02
C ILE A 94 -9.62 -3.36 26.63
N ALA A 95 -10.95 -3.47 26.68
CA ALA A 95 -11.63 -4.65 27.17
C ALA A 95 -11.93 -5.60 25.99
N LEU A 96 -11.28 -6.76 25.99
CA LEU A 96 -11.45 -7.77 24.95
C LEU A 96 -12.79 -8.49 25.15
N THR A 97 -13.78 -8.12 24.34
CA THR A 97 -15.16 -8.61 24.41
C THR A 97 -15.48 -9.62 23.30
N LEU A 98 -14.72 -9.61 22.20
CA LEU A 98 -14.86 -10.54 21.08
C LEU A 98 -14.06 -11.85 21.27
N GLY A 99 -13.48 -12.06 22.46
CA GLY A 99 -12.76 -13.28 22.82
C GLY A 99 -11.24 -13.19 22.60
N GLN A 100 -10.62 -14.32 22.26
CA GLN A 100 -9.17 -14.43 22.16
C GLN A 100 -8.58 -13.56 21.03
N LEU A 101 -7.41 -12.95 21.27
CA LEU A 101 -6.58 -12.37 20.22
C LEU A 101 -5.71 -13.46 19.59
N VAL A 102 -5.84 -13.67 18.28
CA VAL A 102 -5.05 -14.66 17.54
C VAL A 102 -3.82 -13.98 16.96
N MET A 103 -2.63 -14.48 17.32
CA MET A 103 -1.34 -14.03 16.80
C MET A 103 -0.73 -15.16 15.97
N ASP A 104 -0.87 -15.10 14.65
CA ASP A 104 -0.40 -16.10 13.69
C ASP A 104 0.89 -15.68 12.95
N LYS A 105 1.38 -14.47 13.23
CA LYS A 105 2.54 -13.86 12.59
C LYS A 105 3.44 -13.17 13.63
N ASN A 106 4.70 -12.94 13.26
CA ASN A 106 5.64 -12.22 14.12
C ASN A 106 5.29 -10.73 14.13
N LEU A 107 4.88 -10.19 15.28
CA LEU A 107 4.54 -8.78 15.46
C LEU A 107 5.31 -8.22 16.65
N ALA A 108 5.79 -6.98 16.52
CA ALA A 108 6.24 -6.20 17.66
C ALA A 108 5.06 -5.36 18.17
N ILE A 109 4.73 -5.45 19.46
CA ILE A 109 3.68 -4.62 20.07
C ILE A 109 4.34 -3.73 21.12
N SER A 110 4.33 -2.43 20.87
CA SER A 110 4.97 -1.42 21.72
C SER A 110 3.91 -0.52 22.35
N GLY A 111 3.55 -0.80 23.60
CA GLY A 111 2.61 0.00 24.38
C GLY A 111 3.21 1.30 24.95
N PRO A 112 2.38 2.27 25.36
CA PRO A 112 2.80 3.52 25.99
C PRO A 112 3.23 3.33 27.47
N GLY A 113 3.36 2.09 27.94
CA GLY A 113 3.63 1.72 29.33
C GLY A 113 2.37 1.26 30.06
N ALA A 114 2.56 0.39 31.06
CA ALA A 114 1.47 -0.24 31.81
C ALA A 114 0.60 0.74 32.61
N SER A 115 1.12 1.92 32.95
CA SER A 115 0.36 2.98 33.60
C SER A 115 -0.60 3.73 32.65
N HIS A 116 -0.40 3.59 31.34
CA HIS A 116 -1.17 4.30 30.32
C HIS A 116 -2.15 3.41 29.59
N LEU A 117 -1.84 2.11 29.43
CA LEU A 117 -2.69 1.18 28.70
C LEU A 117 -2.76 -0.18 29.38
N ILE A 118 -3.98 -0.67 29.57
CA ILE A 118 -4.29 -1.99 30.10
C ILE A 118 -5.06 -2.77 29.03
N LEU A 119 -4.65 -4.02 28.79
CA LEU A 119 -5.44 -4.98 28.02
C LEU A 119 -6.16 -5.90 29.02
N SER A 120 -7.49 -5.85 29.03
CA SER A 120 -8.32 -6.69 29.91
C SER A 120 -8.96 -7.82 29.13
N GLY A 121 -8.81 -9.05 29.60
CA GLY A 121 -9.53 -10.21 29.06
C GLY A 121 -11.00 -10.31 29.51
N ASN A 122 -11.50 -9.32 30.26
CA ASN A 122 -12.89 -9.21 30.71
C ASN A 122 -13.45 -10.50 31.37
N ASN A 123 -12.66 -11.11 32.27
CA ASN A 123 -13.03 -12.31 33.03
C ASN A 123 -12.74 -12.12 34.52
#